data_AF-A0A343J1C1-F1
#
_entry.id   AF-A0A343J1C1-F1
#
_cell.length_a   1.000
_cell.length_b   1.000
_cell.length_c   1.000
_cell.angle_alpha   90.00
_cell.angle_beta   90.00
_cell.angle_gamma   90.00
#
_symmetry.space_group_name_H-M   'P 1'
#
loop_
_entity.id
_entity.type
_entity.pdbx_description
1 polymer ?
#
loop_
_entity_poly.entity_id
_entity_poly.type
_entity_poly.pdbx_seq_one_letter_code
_entity_poly.pdbx_strand_id
1 'polypeptide(L)' 'MDIEIRHCNNIVRAHITLTADKLNIKFAPNGTGKSTLSRAISCAARDDIQGLQALMPFRLRGENPIAPGPLSSVLTGLGT' A
#
# COMPACT_ATOMS: atom_id res chain seq x y z
N MET A 1 11.69 8.35 5.95
CA MET A 1 11.29 7.57 4.76
C MET A 1 9.79 7.74 4.59
N ASP A 2 9.38 8.30 3.46
CA ASP A 2 7.98 8.59 3.16
C ASP A 2 7.45 7.58 2.15
N ILE A 3 6.36 6.92 2.51
CA ILE A 3 5.73 5.88 1.72
C ILE A 3 4.34 6.38 1.34
N GLU A 4 4.08 6.42 0.05
CA GLU A 4 2.74 6.64 -0.47
C GLU A 4 2.11 5.28 -0.83
N ILE A 5 0.83 5.11 -0.54
CA ILE A 5 0.06 3.93 -0.94
C ILE A 5 -1.22 4.43 -1.59
N ARG A 6 -1.50 4.00 -2.83
CA ARG A 6 -2.71 4.38 -3.55
C ARG A 6 -3.45 3.15 -4.01
N HIS A 7 -4.78 3.27 -4.07
CA HIS A 7 -5.66 2.26 -4.64
C HIS A 7 -5.34 0.84 -4.13
N CYS A 8 -5.37 0.65 -2.81
CA CYS A 8 -5.22 -0.65 -2.14
C CYS A 8 -6.49 -0.96 -1.34
N ASN A 9 -7.26 -1.97 -1.75
CA ASN A 9 -8.55 -2.35 -1.17
C ASN A 9 -9.48 -1.14 -0.93
N ASN A 10 -9.65 -0.76 0.33
CA ASN A 10 -10.48 0.35 0.78
C ASN A 10 -9.71 1.69 0.90
N ILE A 11 -8.39 1.68 0.72
CA ILE A 11 -7.52 2.84 0.77
C ILE A 11 -7.42 3.46 -0.63
N VAL A 12 -7.97 4.66 -0.78
CA VAL A 12 -7.78 5.47 -2.00
C VAL A 12 -6.37 6.05 -2.04
N ARG A 13 -5.93 6.64 -0.93
CA ARG A 13 -4.60 7.22 -0.74
C ARG A 13 -4.21 7.17 0.73
N ALA A 14 -2.96 6.86 1.02
CA ALA A 14 -2.34 6.98 2.33
C ALA A 14 -0.91 7.50 2.18
N HIS A 15 -0.50 8.34 3.13
CA HIS A 15 0.87 8.83 3.24
C HIS A 15 1.40 8.43 4.63
N ILE A 16 2.53 7.75 4.68
CA ILE A 16 3.11 7.22 5.90
C ILE A 16 4.56 7.67 5.98
N THR A 17 4.91 8.31 7.08
CA THR A 17 6.31 8.59 7.41
C THR A 17 6.81 7.55 8.40
N LEU A 18 7.88 6.86 8.01
CA LEU A 18 8.69 6.00 8.87
C LEU A 18 9.93 6.76 9.33
N THR A 19 10.19 6.69 10.63
CA THR A 19 11.43 7.17 11.24
C THR A 19 12.40 6.01 11.38
N ALA A 20 13.62 6.16 10.84
CA ALA A 20 14.68 5.17 10.99
C ALA A 20 15.02 4.93 12.47
N ASP A 21 15.50 3.73 12.78
CA ASP A 21 15.95 3.32 14.12
C ASP A 21 14.89 3.45 15.22
N LYS A 22 13.61 3.39 14.84
CA LYS A 22 12.47 3.47 15.76
C LYS A 22 11.40 2.42 15.46
N LEU A 23 10.71 1.99 16.52
CA LEU A 23 9.46 1.25 16.39
C LEU A 23 8.34 2.21 15.95
N ASN A 24 7.93 2.11 14.70
CA ASN A 24 6.89 2.95 14.12
C ASN A 24 5.51 2.34 14.39
N ILE A 25 4.76 2.89 15.36
CA ILE A 25 3.41 2.44 15.70
C ILE A 25 2.37 3.44 15.16
N LYS A 26 1.43 2.95 14.35
CA LYS A 26 0.31 3.74 13.81
C LYS A 26 -1.01 3.11 14.25
N PHE A 27 -1.88 3.88 14.91
CA PHE A 27 -3.17 3.42 15.42
C PHE A 27 -4.34 4.01 14.65
N ALA A 28 -5.40 3.22 14.46
CA ALA A 28 -6.64 3.66 13.83
C ALA A 28 -7.82 2.75 14.21
N PRO A 29 -9.09 3.21 14.06
CA PRO A 29 -10.27 2.38 14.23
C PRO A 29 -10.33 1.17 13.26
N ASN A 30 -11.25 0.25 13.53
CA ASN A 30 -11.50 -0.88 12.65
C ASN A 30 -12.10 -0.42 11.33
N GLY A 31 -11.78 -1.14 10.25
CA GLY A 31 -12.19 -0.75 8.89
C GLY A 31 -11.37 0.38 8.26
N THR A 32 -10.48 1.07 8.99
CA THR A 32 -9.64 2.16 8.43
C THR A 32 -8.54 1.67 7.47
N GLY A 33 -8.33 0.35 7.34
CA GLY A 33 -7.35 -0.22 6.41
C GLY A 33 -5.97 -0.52 7.02
N LYS A 34 -5.85 -0.61 8.35
CA LYS A 34 -4.58 -0.95 9.04
C LYS A 34 -3.91 -2.21 8.48
N SER A 35 -4.67 -3.28 8.32
CA SER A 35 -4.18 -4.55 7.78
C SER A 35 -3.82 -4.45 6.30
N THR A 36 -4.60 -3.69 5.51
CA THR A 36 -4.29 -3.38 4.11
C THR A 36 -2.94 -2.68 3.99
N LEU A 37 -2.69 -1.68 4.83
CA LEU A 37 -1.45 -0.91 4.84
C LEU A 37 -0.23 -1.79 5.15
N SER A 38 -0.32 -2.57 6.24
CA SER A 38 0.72 -3.51 6.65
C SER A 38 1.04 -4.53 5.55
N ARG A 39 0.00 -5.08 4.92
CA ARG A 39 0.16 -6.07 3.84
C ARG A 39 0.75 -5.46 2.58
N ALA A 40 0.35 -4.24 2.19
CA ALA A 40 0.92 -3.53 1.05
C ALA A 40 2.43 -3.26 1.24
N ILE A 41 2.82 -2.76 2.41
CA ILE A 41 4.24 -2.52 2.75
C ILE A 41 5.01 -3.83 2.72
N SER A 42 4.47 -4.89 3.34
CA SER A 42 5.15 -6.19 3.38
C SER A 42 5.30 -6.85 2.01
N CYS A 43 4.31 -6.72 1.11
CA CYS A 43 4.42 -7.26 -0.24
C CYS A 43 5.43 -6.45 -1.07
N ALA A 44 5.40 -5.12 -0.99
CA ALA A 44 6.35 -4.27 -1.70
C ALA A 44 7.80 -4.48 -1.23
N ALA A 45 8.04 -4.60 0.07
CA ALA A 45 9.38 -4.87 0.62
C ALA A 45 9.95 -6.26 0.24
N ARG A 46 9.12 -7.15 -0.32
CA ARG A 46 9.50 -8.50 -0.75
C ARG A 46 9.41 -8.70 -2.27
N ASP A 47 9.14 -7.63 -3.01
CA ASP A 47 8.85 -7.67 -4.44
C ASP A 47 7.72 -8.67 -4.81
N ASP A 48 6.74 -8.85 -3.91
CA ASP A 48 5.59 -9.75 -4.08
C ASP A 48 4.51 -9.08 -4.94
N ILE A 49 4.73 -9.14 -6.26
CA ILE A 49 3.84 -8.58 -7.29
C ILE A 49 2.42 -9.16 -7.20
N GLN A 50 2.30 -10.47 -6.98
CA GLN A 50 1.01 -11.16 -6.90
C GLN A 50 0.24 -10.73 -5.65
N GLY A 51 0.92 -10.62 -4.51
CA GLY A 51 0.35 -10.09 -3.28
C GLY A 51 -0.13 -8.65 -3.42
N LEU A 52 0.64 -7.79 -4.11
CA LEU A 52 0.22 -6.42 -4.44
C LEU A 52 -1.02 -6.41 -5.36
N GLN A 53 -1.04 -7.22 -6.42
CA GLN A 53 -2.21 -7.32 -7.31
C GLN A 53 -3.47 -7.78 -6.56
N ALA A 54 -3.34 -8.70 -5.60
CA ALA A 54 -4.46 -9.15 -4.76
C ALA A 54 -5.06 -8.03 -3.89
N LEU A 55 -4.30 -6.96 -3.62
CA LEU A 55 -4.77 -5.77 -2.91
C LEU A 55 -5.49 -4.76 -3.82
N MET A 56 -5.68 -5.04 -5.11
CA MET A 56 -6.41 -4.15 -6.00
C MET A 56 -7.87 -3.97 -5.52
N PRO A 57 -8.35 -2.72 -5.38
CA PRO A 57 -9.72 -2.39 -5.03
C PRO A 57 -10.69 -3.08 -5.96
N PHE A 58 -11.73 -3.70 -5.40
CA PHE A 58 -12.72 -4.43 -6.19
C PHE A 58 -13.33 -3.58 -7.32
N ARG A 59 -13.61 -2.30 -7.03
CA ARG A 59 -14.16 -1.32 -7.99
C ARG A 59 -13.26 -1.04 -9.20
N LEU A 60 -11.97 -1.38 -9.14
CA LEU A 60 -10.99 -1.14 -10.22
C LEU A 60 -10.61 -2.43 -10.97
N ARG A 61 -11.25 -3.58 -10.66
CA ARG A 61 -10.96 -4.85 -11.33
C ARG A 61 -11.64 -5.00 -12.70
N GLY A 62 -12.74 -4.27 -12.94
CA GLY A 62 -13.50 -4.33 -14.20
C GLY A 62 -13.08 -3.28 -15.24
N GLU A 63 -12.78 -2.06 -14.78
CA GLU A 63 -12.16 -1.00 -15.56
C GLU A 63 -10.82 -0.70 -14.90
N ASN A 64 -9.72 -1.02 -15.56
CA ASN A 64 -8.38 -0.69 -15.09
C ASN A 64 -7.81 0.48 -15.90
N PRO A 65 -8.30 1.72 -15.74
CA PRO A 65 -7.80 2.88 -16.46
C PRO A 65 -6.37 3.28 -16.03
N ILE A 66 -5.85 2.69 -14.96
CA ILE A 66 -4.53 2.98 -14.39
C ILE A 66 -3.71 1.70 -14.48
N ALA A 67 -3.09 1.46 -15.64
CA ALA A 67 -2.09 0.41 -15.80
C ALA A 67 -0.77 0.87 -15.15
N PRO A 68 -0.19 0.14 -14.18
CA PRO A 68 -0.62 -1.10 -13.54
C PRO A 68 -1.32 -0.80 -12.20
N GLY A 69 -1.88 -1.83 -11.55
CA GLY A 69 -2.57 -1.69 -10.25
C GLY A 69 -1.71 -1.13 -9.10
N PRO A 70 -2.04 -1.40 -7.83
CA PRO A 70 -1.36 -0.77 -6.67
C PRO A 70 0.19 -0.80 -6.67
N LEU A 71 0.78 -1.74 -7.44
CA LEU A 71 2.19 -1.86 -7.83
C LEU A 71 2.99 -0.55 -7.92
N SER A 72 2.57 0.41 -8.75
CA SER A 72 3.42 1.59 -9.00
C SER A 72 3.44 2.59 -7.84
N SER A 73 2.43 2.56 -6.98
CA SER A 73 2.26 3.59 -5.95
C SER A 73 3.03 3.31 -4.66
N VAL A 74 3.26 2.04 -4.32
CA VAL A 74 3.93 1.65 -3.06
C VAL A 74 5.47 1.74 -3.19
N LEU A 75 5.99 1.61 -4.41
CA LEU A 75 7.43 1.52 -4.68
C LEU A 75 8.16 2.87 -4.62
N THR A 76 7.45 4.01 -4.58
CA THR A 76 8.09 5.34 -4.64
C THR A 76 8.89 5.69 -3.38
N GLY A 77 8.71 4.96 -2.28
CA GLY A 77 9.40 5.22 -1.01
C GLY A 77 10.29 4.09 -0.49
N LEU A 78 10.20 2.87 -1.06
CA LEU A 78 10.93 1.67 -0.62
C LEU A 78 12.22 1.40 -1.40
N GLY A 79 12.40 2.07 -2.54
CA GLY A 79 13.55 1.91 -3.42
C GLY A 79 14.40 3.17 -3.52
N THR A 80 15.01 3.60 -2.41
CA THR A 80 16.26 4.40 -2.33
C THR A 80 16.75 4.37 -0.89
#